data_AF-I0JL09-F1
#
_entry.id   AF-I0JL09-F1
#
_cell.length_a   1.000
_cell.length_b   1.000
_cell.length_c   1.000
_cell.angle_alpha   90.00
_cell.angle_beta   90.00
_cell.angle_gamma   90.00
#
_symmetry.space_group_name_H-M   'P 1'
#
loop_
_entity.id
_entity.type
_entity.pdbx_description
1 polymer ?
#
loop_
_entity_poly.entity_id
_entity_poly.type
_entity_poly.pdbx_seq_one_letter_code
_entity_poly.pdbx_strand_id
1 'polypeptide(L)'
;MKILIALMVLGFPLGVKAMEIHYNHESLTISEIQSKVDFKILVPTNMPEGWTLDTKTSPDSNTIDQLSLHYMDEKDKNLMIAIHQKKSTKKSLRSGYKGEKVNLNGSTGYFMKWENVSTGGLLVWNQDGTYIEMDSQRISKEKMIKVATSMK
;
A
#
# COMPACT_ATOMS: atom_id res chain seq x y z
N MET A 1 -3.34 0.58 -58.79
CA MET A 1 -4.19 0.81 -57.61
C MET A 1 -3.52 0.14 -56.42
N LYS A 2 -2.91 0.92 -55.50
CA LYS A 2 -2.20 0.39 -54.33
C LYS A 2 -3.23 0.15 -53.22
N ILE A 3 -3.43 -1.10 -52.80
CA ILE A 3 -4.23 -1.43 -51.61
C ILE A 3 -3.30 -1.37 -50.40
N LEU A 4 -3.55 -0.41 -49.51
CA LEU A 4 -2.89 -0.30 -48.22
C LEU A 4 -3.71 -1.11 -47.22
N ILE A 5 -3.16 -2.22 -46.71
CA ILE A 5 -3.77 -3.00 -45.64
C ILE A 5 -3.33 -2.36 -44.32
N ALA A 6 -4.25 -1.66 -43.65
CA ALA A 6 -4.05 -1.19 -42.29
C ALA A 6 -4.25 -2.37 -41.32
N LEU A 7 -3.14 -2.86 -40.74
CA LEU A 7 -3.18 -3.85 -39.67
C LEU A 7 -3.57 -3.13 -38.36
N MET A 8 -4.85 -3.18 -38.00
CA MET A 8 -5.33 -2.67 -36.71
C MET A 8 -5.08 -3.75 -35.65
N VAL A 9 -3.96 -3.65 -34.93
CA VAL A 9 -3.70 -4.47 -33.75
C VAL A 9 -4.62 -3.97 -32.64
N LEU A 10 -5.77 -4.63 -32.47
CA LEU A 10 -6.62 -4.48 -31.28
C LEU A 10 -5.84 -5.05 -30.09
N GLY A 11 -5.09 -4.18 -29.40
CA GLY A 11 -4.53 -4.50 -28.10
C GLY A 11 -5.67 -4.64 -27.10
N PHE A 12 -6.11 -5.87 -26.82
CA PHE A 12 -6.92 -6.13 -25.66
C PHE A 12 -6.07 -5.84 -24.42
N PRO A 13 -6.50 -4.96 -23.49
CA PRO A 13 -5.81 -4.84 -22.22
C PRO A 13 -5.88 -6.21 -21.53
N LEU A 14 -4.71 -6.75 -21.18
CA LEU A 14 -4.57 -7.90 -20.30
C LEU A 14 -5.58 -7.75 -19.16
N GLY A 15 -6.47 -8.72 -19.02
CA GLY A 15 -7.48 -8.76 -17.97
C GLY A 15 -6.80 -8.82 -16.60
N VAL A 16 -6.39 -7.68 -16.08
CA VAL A 16 -6.06 -7.53 -14.66
C VAL A 16 -7.39 -7.61 -13.95
N LYS A 17 -7.71 -8.80 -13.41
CA LYS A 17 -8.81 -8.92 -12.44
C LYS A 17 -8.52 -7.90 -11.35
N ALA A 18 -9.36 -6.86 -11.25
CA ALA A 18 -9.25 -5.91 -10.17
C ALA A 18 -9.40 -6.68 -8.85
N MET A 19 -8.49 -6.45 -7.91
CA MET A 19 -8.61 -7.02 -6.57
C MET A 19 -9.88 -6.43 -5.94
N GLU A 20 -10.82 -7.29 -5.58
CA GLU A 20 -12.00 -6.87 -4.82
C GLU A 20 -11.57 -6.59 -3.38
N ILE A 21 -11.84 -5.38 -2.89
CA ILE A 21 -11.47 -4.98 -1.53
C ILE A 21 -12.66 -5.27 -0.62
N HIS A 22 -12.44 -6.13 0.36
CA HIS A 22 -13.45 -6.50 1.33
C HIS A 22 -13.34 -5.56 2.54
N TYR A 23 -14.11 -4.48 2.53
CA TYR A 23 -14.15 -3.51 3.63
C TYR A 23 -14.85 -4.09 4.87
N ASN A 24 -14.39 -3.69 6.05
CA ASN A 24 -14.97 -4.08 7.34
C ASN A 24 -15.26 -2.85 8.23
N HIS A 25 -16.00 -3.03 9.32
CA HIS A 25 -16.25 -2.04 10.38
C HIS A 25 -16.81 -0.69 9.91
N GLU A 26 -17.70 -0.69 8.91
CA GLU A 26 -18.26 0.55 8.32
C GLU A 26 -17.18 1.53 7.85
N SER A 27 -16.02 1.00 7.44
CA SER A 27 -14.90 1.75 6.89
C SER A 27 -15.32 2.62 5.72
N LEU A 28 -14.82 3.85 5.69
CA LEU A 28 -14.85 4.66 4.47
C LEU A 28 -14.08 3.95 3.37
N THR A 29 -14.62 3.97 2.16
CA THR A 29 -13.93 3.42 1.00
C THR A 29 -12.70 4.26 0.66
N ILE A 30 -11.75 3.66 -0.05
CA ILE A 30 -10.56 4.39 -0.54
C ILE A 30 -10.97 5.58 -1.41
N SER A 31 -12.02 5.45 -2.22
CA SER A 31 -12.53 6.54 -3.06
C SER A 31 -13.09 7.70 -2.24
N GLU A 32 -13.84 7.42 -1.17
CA GLU A 32 -14.37 8.46 -0.29
C GLU A 32 -13.26 9.22 0.43
N ILE A 33 -12.22 8.51 0.90
CA ILE A 33 -11.08 9.12 1.57
C ILE A 33 -10.23 9.90 0.56
N GLN A 34 -10.01 9.39 -0.65
CA GLN A 34 -9.22 10.05 -1.70
C GLN A 34 -9.78 11.44 -2.04
N SER A 35 -11.10 11.64 -1.96
CA SER A 35 -11.75 12.93 -2.18
C SER A 35 -11.49 13.99 -1.08
N LYS A 36 -10.96 13.55 0.07
CA LYS A 36 -10.74 14.35 1.28
C LYS A 36 -9.27 14.57 1.63
N VAL A 37 -8.34 13.98 0.86
CA VAL A 37 -6.89 14.09 1.06
C VAL A 37 -6.22 14.73 -0.14
N ASP A 38 -5.05 15.35 0.08
CA ASP A 38 -4.27 16.03 -0.95
C ASP A 38 -2.99 15.25 -1.37
N PHE A 39 -2.99 13.95 -1.09
CA PHE A 39 -1.94 13.01 -1.51
C PHE A 39 -2.57 11.77 -2.17
N LYS A 40 -1.78 11.05 -2.97
CA LYS A 40 -2.25 9.83 -3.63
C LYS A 40 -2.33 8.70 -2.61
N ILE A 41 -3.51 8.12 -2.41
CA ILE A 41 -3.66 6.90 -1.63
C ILE A 41 -3.19 5.75 -2.50
N LEU A 42 -2.21 5.00 -1.99
CA LEU A 42 -1.67 3.83 -2.65
C LEU A 42 -2.27 2.58 -2.01
N VAL A 43 -2.73 1.64 -2.84
CA VAL A 43 -3.35 0.40 -2.35
C VAL A 43 -2.60 -0.80 -2.96
N PRO A 44 -2.31 -1.85 -2.17
CA PRO A 44 -1.66 -3.04 -2.71
C PRO A 44 -2.60 -3.72 -3.71
N THR A 45 -2.07 -4.09 -4.87
CA THR A 45 -2.81 -4.85 -5.89
C THR A 45 -2.60 -6.36 -5.78
N ASN A 46 -1.77 -6.80 -4.84
CA ASN A 46 -1.48 -8.21 -4.56
C ASN A 46 -1.52 -8.45 -3.05
N MET A 47 -2.71 -8.82 -2.55
CA MET A 47 -2.91 -9.23 -1.17
C MET A 47 -3.22 -10.72 -1.09
N PRO A 48 -2.84 -11.40 0.00
CA PRO A 48 -3.33 -12.74 0.27
C PRO A 48 -4.86 -12.80 0.25
N GLU A 49 -5.41 -13.85 -0.34
CA GLU A 49 -6.87 -14.05 -0.36
C GLU A 49 -7.43 -14.16 1.06
N GLY A 50 -8.69 -13.72 1.22
CA GLY A 50 -9.42 -13.78 2.47
C GLY A 50 -9.15 -12.63 3.43
N TRP A 51 -8.09 -11.82 3.26
CA TRP A 51 -7.86 -10.68 4.14
C TRP A 51 -8.89 -9.57 3.91
N THR A 52 -9.36 -8.96 5.00
CA THR A 52 -10.29 -7.82 4.97
C THR A 52 -9.56 -6.52 5.25
N LEU A 53 -10.14 -5.39 4.83
CA LEU A 53 -9.58 -4.05 5.02
C LEU A 53 -10.43 -3.23 6.00
N ASP A 54 -9.80 -2.75 7.05
CA ASP A 54 -10.30 -1.72 7.96
C ASP A 54 -9.52 -0.41 7.71
N THR A 55 -10.22 0.65 7.31
CA THR A 55 -9.58 1.96 7.07
C THR A 55 -9.77 2.86 8.27
N LYS A 56 -8.67 3.45 8.76
CA LYS A 56 -8.71 4.43 9.86
C LYS A 56 -8.13 5.76 9.42
N THR A 57 -8.82 6.83 9.75
CA THR A 57 -8.37 8.21 9.53
C THR A 57 -8.17 8.89 10.89
N SER A 58 -7.32 9.91 10.96
CA SER A 58 -7.18 10.73 12.17
C SER A 58 -8.57 11.23 12.60
N PRO A 59 -8.96 11.08 13.90
CA PRO A 59 -10.23 11.61 14.37
C PRO A 59 -10.18 13.15 14.42
N ASP A 60 -11.33 13.78 14.19
CA ASP A 60 -11.66 15.13 14.64
C ASP A 60 -11.08 16.35 13.91
N SER A 61 -10.71 16.24 12.63
CA SER A 61 -10.43 17.44 11.82
C SER A 61 -11.13 17.41 10.45
N ASN A 62 -11.50 18.57 9.93
CA ASN A 62 -12.06 18.73 8.57
C ASN A 62 -11.09 18.29 7.46
N THR A 63 -9.85 17.93 7.81
CA THR A 63 -8.80 17.48 6.90
C THR A 63 -8.26 16.12 7.34
N ILE A 64 -8.22 15.16 6.43
CA ILE A 64 -7.58 13.87 6.68
C ILE A 64 -6.10 14.03 6.30
N ASP A 65 -5.22 14.04 7.30
CA ASP A 65 -3.78 14.19 7.10
C ASP A 65 -3.04 12.84 7.06
N GLN A 66 -3.68 11.79 7.59
CA GLN A 66 -3.18 10.44 7.64
C GLN A 66 -4.30 9.42 7.41
N LEU A 67 -3.95 8.36 6.67
CA LEU A 67 -4.78 7.18 6.44
C LEU A 67 -4.02 5.94 6.91
N SER A 68 -4.71 5.04 7.60
CA SER A 68 -4.22 3.70 7.92
C SER A 68 -5.07 2.66 7.19
N LEU A 69 -4.42 1.77 6.46
CA LEU A 69 -5.03 0.56 5.88
C LEU A 69 -4.65 -0.62 6.77
N HIS A 70 -5.60 -1.13 7.55
CA HIS A 70 -5.40 -2.29 8.40
C HIS A 70 -5.94 -3.52 7.70
N TYR A 71 -5.04 -4.40 7.28
CA TYR A 71 -5.42 -5.67 6.70
C TYR A 71 -5.52 -6.73 7.79
N MET A 72 -6.72 -7.26 7.97
CA MET A 72 -7.05 -8.27 8.97
C MET A 72 -7.06 -9.65 8.31
N ASP A 73 -6.87 -10.71 9.10
CA ASP A 73 -7.07 -12.07 8.62
C ASP A 73 -8.54 -12.34 8.25
N GLU A 74 -8.80 -13.48 7.60
CA GLU A 74 -10.14 -13.86 7.11
C GLU A 74 -11.23 -13.87 8.19
N LYS A 75 -10.83 -14.07 9.44
CA LYS A 75 -11.75 -14.11 10.59
C LYS A 75 -11.89 -12.77 11.29
N ASP A 76 -11.23 -11.73 10.79
CA ASP A 76 -11.19 -10.40 11.38
C ASP A 76 -10.70 -10.42 12.85
N LYS A 77 -9.76 -11.30 13.17
CA LYS A 77 -9.23 -11.49 14.54
C LYS A 77 -7.84 -10.94 14.71
N ASN A 78 -7.04 -10.98 13.64
CA ASN A 78 -5.63 -10.63 13.70
C ASN A 78 -5.29 -9.58 12.66
N LEU A 79 -4.69 -8.48 13.11
CA LEU A 79 -4.01 -7.54 12.22
C LEU A 79 -2.81 -8.24 11.58
N MET A 80 -2.82 -8.33 10.25
CA MET A 80 -1.77 -8.97 9.47
C MET A 80 -0.72 -7.95 9.00
N ILE A 81 -1.18 -6.80 8.50
CA ILE A 81 -0.35 -5.66 8.09
C ILE A 81 -1.10 -4.37 8.39
N ALA A 82 -0.42 -3.38 8.96
CA ALA A 82 -0.86 -1.99 8.93
C ALA A 82 -0.04 -1.21 7.89
N ILE A 83 -0.72 -0.38 7.08
CA ILE A 83 -0.08 0.53 6.13
C ILE A 83 -0.54 1.95 6.45
N HIS A 84 0.35 2.77 6.97
CA HIS A 84 0.11 4.17 7.29
C HIS A 84 0.60 5.05 6.14
N GLN A 85 -0.24 5.98 5.71
CA GLN A 85 0.01 6.86 4.58
C GLN A 85 -0.28 8.30 4.94
N LYS A 86 0.61 9.19 4.51
CA LYS A 86 0.43 10.64 4.59
C LYS A 86 1.17 11.31 3.46
N LYS A 87 0.89 12.60 3.23
CA LYS A 87 1.64 13.41 2.26
C LYS A 87 3.13 13.37 2.56
N SER A 88 3.93 13.07 1.54
CA SER A 88 5.38 13.10 1.65
C SER A 88 5.88 14.54 1.76
N THR A 89 6.88 14.74 2.60
CA THR A 89 7.58 16.00 2.78
C THR A 89 9.07 15.78 2.52
N LYS A 90 9.83 16.86 2.27
CA LYS A 90 11.31 16.80 2.19
C LYS A 90 11.96 16.18 3.43
N LYS A 91 11.25 16.09 4.56
CA LYS A 91 11.74 15.51 5.81
C LYS A 91 11.32 14.05 6.02
N SER A 92 10.38 13.53 5.24
CA SER A 92 9.73 12.23 5.51
C SER A 92 10.69 11.04 5.45
N LEU A 93 11.77 11.12 4.67
CA LEU A 93 12.85 10.13 4.65
C LEU A 93 14.20 10.74 5.06
N ARG A 94 14.23 11.52 6.15
CA ARG A 94 15.51 12.08 6.62
C ARG A 94 16.52 10.97 6.93
N SER A 95 17.76 11.24 6.54
CA SER A 95 18.97 10.44 6.78
C SER A 95 19.08 10.02 8.25
N GLY A 96 18.60 8.83 8.57
CA GLY A 96 18.47 8.36 9.96
C GLY A 96 17.83 6.98 10.11
N TYR A 97 17.09 6.51 9.10
CA TYR A 97 16.63 5.12 9.07
C TYR A 97 17.83 4.18 8.93
N LYS A 98 18.17 3.50 10.03
CA LYS A 98 19.23 2.48 10.10
C LYS A 98 18.80 1.11 9.56
N GLY A 99 17.70 1.07 8.80
CA GLY A 99 17.16 -0.15 8.21
C GLY A 99 17.94 -0.61 6.99
N GLU A 100 17.79 -1.89 6.66
CA GLU A 100 18.29 -2.47 5.42
C GLU A 100 17.62 -1.80 4.22
N LYS A 101 18.41 -1.32 3.27
CA LYS A 101 17.91 -0.71 2.04
C LYS A 101 17.32 -1.78 1.13
N VAL A 102 16.09 -1.58 0.64
CA VAL A 102 15.38 -2.49 -0.27
C VAL A 102 14.84 -1.75 -1.49
N ASN A 103 14.67 -2.45 -2.61
CA ASN A 103 14.07 -1.91 -3.82
C ASN A 103 12.58 -2.29 -3.90
N LEU A 104 11.71 -1.29 -4.06
CA LEU A 104 10.26 -1.39 -4.12
C LEU A 104 9.77 -0.83 -5.46
N ASN A 105 9.97 -1.58 -6.55
CA ASN A 105 9.56 -1.18 -7.91
C ASN A 105 10.02 0.23 -8.33
N GLY A 106 11.30 0.55 -8.07
CA GLY A 106 11.90 1.85 -8.41
C GLY A 106 11.90 2.85 -7.26
N SER A 107 11.10 2.62 -6.21
CA SER A 107 11.25 3.32 -4.94
C SER A 107 12.30 2.66 -4.06
N THR A 108 13.13 3.47 -3.40
CA THR A 108 14.01 2.99 -2.32
C THR A 108 13.21 2.94 -1.02
N GLY A 109 13.19 1.77 -0.39
CA GLY A 109 12.66 1.59 0.96
C GLY A 109 13.73 1.20 1.98
N TYR A 110 13.36 1.26 3.25
CA TYR A 110 14.21 0.86 4.38
C TYR A 110 13.44 -0.08 5.29
N PHE A 111 13.97 -1.28 5.50
CA PHE A 111 13.38 -2.31 6.34
C PHE A 111 14.12 -2.42 7.69
N MET A 112 13.37 -2.38 8.78
CA MET A 112 13.88 -2.57 10.14
C MET A 112 13.17 -3.76 10.76
N LYS A 113 13.92 -4.77 11.18
CA LYS A 113 13.36 -5.91 11.91
C LYS A 113 13.00 -5.48 13.33
N TRP A 114 11.90 -6.01 13.88
CA TRP A 114 11.56 -5.79 15.28
C TRP A 114 12.51 -6.52 16.23
N GLU A 115 12.98 -5.81 17.25
CA GLU A 115 13.68 -6.41 18.38
C GLU A 115 12.61 -7.17 19.21
N ASN A 116 12.78 -8.48 19.39
CA ASN A 116 11.88 -9.40 20.12
C ASN A 116 10.70 -10.04 19.35
N VAL A 117 10.63 -9.91 18.02
CA VAL A 117 9.68 -10.70 17.21
C VAL A 117 10.44 -11.55 16.19
N SER A 118 10.04 -12.81 16.02
CA SER A 118 10.68 -13.73 15.07
C SER A 118 10.41 -13.34 13.61
N THR A 119 9.26 -12.71 13.34
CA THR A 119 8.77 -12.29 12.03
C THR A 119 8.45 -10.80 11.97
N GLY A 120 8.43 -10.24 10.76
CA GLY A 120 7.99 -8.88 10.51
C GLY A 120 9.03 -7.82 10.80
N GLY A 121 8.55 -6.58 10.88
CA GLY A 121 9.36 -5.38 10.96
C GLY A 121 8.56 -4.14 10.55
N LEU A 122 9.29 -3.07 10.30
CA LEU A 122 8.82 -1.81 9.74
C LEU A 122 9.51 -1.56 8.41
N LEU A 123 8.73 -1.36 7.36
CA LEU A 123 9.18 -0.97 6.03
C LEU A 123 8.70 0.45 5.75
N VAL A 124 9.63 1.37 5.46
CA VAL A 124 9.29 2.77 5.15
C VAL A 124 9.80 3.17 3.78
N TRP A 125 9.01 3.94 3.03
CA TRP A 125 9.41 4.50 1.74
C TRP A 125 8.56 5.70 1.33
N ASN A 126 8.98 6.36 0.24
CA ASN A 126 8.20 7.38 -0.45
C ASN A 126 7.84 6.85 -1.85
N GLN A 127 6.61 7.09 -2.28
CA GLN A 127 6.12 6.75 -3.62
C GLN A 127 5.05 7.76 -4.03
N ASP A 128 5.14 8.30 -5.24
CA ASP A 128 4.14 9.21 -5.83
C ASP A 128 3.71 10.40 -4.93
N GLY A 129 4.65 10.96 -4.17
CA GLY A 129 4.35 12.06 -3.25
C GLY A 129 3.69 11.64 -1.92
N THR A 130 3.62 10.34 -1.65
CA THR A 130 3.08 9.74 -0.43
C THR A 130 4.21 9.09 0.37
N TYR A 131 4.25 9.38 1.68
CA TYR A 131 5.10 8.68 2.64
C TYR A 131 4.33 7.52 3.23
N ILE A 132 4.98 6.35 3.29
CA ILE A 132 4.34 5.09 3.63
C ILE A 132 5.17 4.39 4.69
N GLU A 133 4.48 3.94 5.73
CA GLU A 133 4.98 3.00 6.72
C GLU A 133 4.15 1.73 6.62
N MET A 134 4.80 0.58 6.47
CA MET A 134 4.17 -0.72 6.53
C MET A 134 4.79 -1.50 7.67
N ASP A 135 3.98 -1.88 8.65
CA ASP A 135 4.44 -2.73 9.74
C ASP A 135 3.63 -4.03 9.86
N SER A 136 4.32 -5.04 10.36
CA SER A 136 3.74 -6.32 10.70
C SER A 136 4.57 -7.01 11.78
N GLN A 137 3.92 -7.83 12.58
CA GLN A 137 4.56 -8.81 13.48
C GLN A 137 4.35 -10.26 13.00
N ARG A 138 3.53 -10.48 11.96
CA ARG A 138 3.00 -11.80 11.58
C ARG A 138 3.48 -12.31 10.23
N ILE A 139 3.94 -11.42 9.35
CA ILE A 139 4.43 -11.81 8.04
C ILE A 139 5.93 -11.56 7.90
N SER A 140 6.60 -12.33 7.06
CA SER A 140 8.04 -12.17 6.82
C SER A 140 8.33 -10.90 6.02
N LYS A 141 9.59 -10.45 6.07
CA LYS A 141 10.11 -9.35 5.26
C LYS A 141 9.82 -9.54 3.77
N GLU A 142 9.99 -10.75 3.24
CA GLU A 142 9.78 -11.07 1.82
C GLU A 142 8.31 -10.86 1.43
N LYS A 143 7.38 -11.25 2.31
CA LYS A 143 5.95 -10.99 2.11
C LYS A 143 5.64 -9.50 2.18
N MET A 144 6.24 -8.74 3.11
CA MET A 144 6.07 -7.29 3.20
C MET A 144 6.55 -6.60 1.92
N ILE A 145 7.72 -6.99 1.40
CA ILE A 145 8.26 -6.45 0.14
C ILE A 145 7.35 -6.80 -1.04
N LYS A 146 6.80 -8.02 -1.09
CA LYS A 146 5.84 -8.42 -2.14
C LYS A 146 4.57 -7.57 -2.11
N VAL A 147 4.05 -7.25 -0.93
CA VAL A 147 2.90 -6.34 -0.80
C VAL A 147 3.30 -4.92 -1.23
N ALA A 148 4.40 -4.40 -0.70
CA ALA A 148 4.87 -3.04 -0.97
C ALA A 148 5.17 -2.80 -2.47
N THR A 149 5.76 -3.79 -3.16
CA THR A 149 5.98 -3.72 -4.61
C THR A 149 4.68 -3.71 -5.42
N SER A 150 3.57 -4.21 -4.86
CA SER A 150 2.27 -4.21 -5.55
C SER A 150 1.46 -2.93 -5.37
N MET A 151 1.96 -1.95 -4.62
CA MET A 151 1.27 -0.70 -4.30
C MET A 151 1.14 0.19 -5.54
N LYS A 152 -0.08 0.68 -5.81
CA LYS A 152 -0.39 1.54 -6.95
C LYS A 152 -1.30 2.70 -6.59
#